data_AF-A0A7S0QPQ2-F1
#
_entry.id   AF-A0A7S0QPQ2-F1
#
_cell.length_a   1.000
_cell.length_b   1.000
_cell.length_c   1.000
_cell.angle_alpha   90.00
_cell.angle_beta   90.00
_cell.angle_gamma   90.00
#
_symmetry.space_group_name_H-M   'P 1'
#
loop_
_entity.id
_entity.type
_entity.pdbx_description
1 polymer ?
#
loop_
_entity_poly.entity_id
_entity_poly.type
_entity_poly.pdbx_seq_one_letter_code
_entity_poly.pdbx_strand_id
1 'polypeptide(L)'
;LRDRGRAFEVFRGSYHRNEAIESNKAVLKSKYDEAKSVGEGVNQHRGEIARLKAHVEQLRAERAMQGLVEGQDDAETEEEQQAKASIDQHKALYKDKFNRLRELKSEIEQIQAIMEKQRSQLQKDFEAWYNLMARQYA
;
A
#
# COMPACT_ATOMS: atom_id res chain seq x y z
N LEU A 1 -41.56 -7.87 15.51
CA LEU A 1 -40.65 -8.78 14.77
C LEU A 1 -40.93 -8.89 13.26
N ARG A 2 -41.96 -8.22 12.68
CA ARG A 2 -42.19 -8.25 11.22
C ARG A 2 -41.17 -7.46 10.39
N ASP A 3 -40.44 -6.54 11.03
CA ASP A 3 -39.39 -5.74 10.40
C ASP A 3 -38.02 -6.39 10.67
N ARG A 4 -37.49 -7.04 9.62
CA ARG A 4 -36.19 -7.73 9.65
C ARG A 4 -35.02 -6.74 9.83
N GLY A 5 -35.15 -5.50 9.36
CA GLY A 5 -34.12 -4.46 9.48
C GLY A 5 -33.96 -4.03 10.93
N ARG A 6 -35.07 -3.70 11.59
CA ARG A 6 -35.05 -3.34 13.02
C ARG A 6 -34.58 -4.49 13.92
N ALA A 7 -34.91 -5.74 13.55
CA ALA A 7 -34.42 -6.91 14.27
C ALA A 7 -32.89 -7.09 14.13
N PHE A 8 -32.34 -6.77 12.95
CA PHE A 8 -30.90 -6.83 12.70
C PHE A 8 -30.12 -5.78 13.52
N GLU A 9 -30.65 -4.56 13.64
CA GLU A 9 -30.02 -3.52 14.46
C GLU A 9 -29.92 -3.92 15.94
N VAL A 10 -31.00 -4.48 16.50
CA VAL A 10 -31.02 -4.99 17.88
C VAL A 10 -29.98 -6.10 18.06
N PHE A 11 -29.96 -7.07 17.14
CA PHE A 11 -28.99 -8.16 17.17
C PHE A 11 -27.55 -7.64 17.09
N ARG A 12 -27.28 -6.74 16.14
CA ARG A 12 -25.96 -6.14 15.92
C ARG A 12 -25.46 -5.41 17.16
N GLY A 13 -26.33 -4.68 17.86
CA GLY A 13 -25.98 -3.96 19.10
C GLY A 13 -25.45 -4.89 20.20
N SER A 14 -25.98 -6.11 20.29
CA SER A 14 -25.54 -7.14 21.24
C SER A 14 -24.49 -8.12 20.69
N TYR A 15 -24.05 -7.95 19.44
CA TYR A 15 -23.19 -8.93 18.78
C TYR A 15 -21.77 -8.87 19.35
N HIS A 16 -21.38 -9.91 20.08
CA HIS A 16 -20.11 -9.99 20.82
C HIS A 16 -18.84 -9.86 19.95
N ARG A 17 -18.97 -10.01 18.63
CA ARG A 17 -17.86 -9.90 17.65
C ARG A 17 -17.84 -8.55 16.91
N ASN A 18 -18.72 -7.62 17.25
CA ASN A 18 -18.83 -6.33 16.56
C ASN A 18 -17.54 -5.50 16.71
N GLU A 19 -16.90 -5.52 17.89
CA GLU A 19 -15.62 -4.83 18.12
C GLU A 19 -14.50 -5.35 17.20
N ALA A 20 -14.40 -6.66 17.00
CA ALA A 20 -13.42 -7.25 16.09
C ALA A 20 -13.68 -6.85 14.63
N ILE A 21 -14.94 -6.69 14.22
CA ILE A 21 -15.31 -6.23 12.88
C ILE A 21 -14.91 -4.76 12.69
N GLU A 22 -15.19 -3.89 13.66
CA GLU A 22 -14.83 -2.48 13.58
C GLU A 22 -13.30 -2.28 13.64
N SER A 23 -12.60 -3.05 14.47
CA SER A 23 -11.13 -3.08 14.50
C SER A 23 -10.54 -3.47 13.14
N ASN A 24 -11.03 -4.54 12.52
CA ASN A 24 -10.56 -4.96 11.20
C ASN A 24 -10.79 -3.91 10.10
N LYS A 25 -11.91 -3.17 10.15
CA LYS A 25 -12.13 -2.03 9.24
C LYS A 25 -11.10 -0.92 9.44
N ALA A 26 -10.78 -0.58 10.69
CA ALA A 26 -9.77 0.42 11.01
C ALA A 26 -8.39 0.00 10.51
N VAL A 27 -8.01 -1.28 10.71
CA VAL A 27 -6.77 -1.85 10.19
C VAL A 27 -6.74 -1.80 8.66
N LEU A 28 -7.83 -2.20 7.99
CA LEU A 28 -7.92 -2.16 6.52
C LEU A 28 -7.70 -0.73 5.99
N LYS A 29 -8.36 0.26 6.60
CA LYS A 29 -8.18 1.67 6.24
C LYS A 29 -6.73 2.12 6.42
N SER A 30 -6.13 1.83 7.58
CA SER A 30 -4.74 2.17 7.89
C SER A 30 -3.77 1.59 6.84
N LYS A 31 -3.98 0.34 6.41
CA LYS A 31 -3.14 -0.30 5.37
C LYS A 31 -3.30 0.34 4.00
N TYR A 32 -4.50 0.80 3.63
CA TYR A 32 -4.69 1.55 2.39
C TYR A 32 -3.97 2.91 2.43
N ASP A 33 -4.05 3.60 3.57
CA ASP A 33 -3.36 4.88 3.77
C ASP A 33 -1.83 4.69 3.70
N GLU A 34 -1.31 3.62 4.33
CA GLU A 34 0.10 3.24 4.23
C GLU A 34 0.50 2.89 2.78
N ALA A 35 -0.29 2.07 2.08
CA ALA A 35 -0.02 1.68 0.70
C ALA A 35 0.02 2.89 -0.23
N LYS A 36 -0.84 3.89 -0.01
CA LYS A 36 -0.82 5.15 -0.75
C LYS A 36 0.49 5.91 -0.52
N SER A 37 0.89 6.09 0.74
CA SER A 37 2.13 6.78 1.11
C SER A 37 3.38 6.07 0.55
N VAL A 38 3.44 4.74 0.69
CA VAL A 38 4.54 3.94 0.12
C VAL A 38 4.56 4.05 -1.41
N GLY A 39 3.39 4.01 -2.06
CA GLY A 39 3.26 4.18 -3.51
C GLY A 39 3.76 5.54 -4.01
N GLU A 40 3.46 6.62 -3.28
CA GLU A 40 4.01 7.95 -3.56
C GLU A 40 5.54 7.96 -3.46
N GLY A 41 6.10 7.32 -2.41
CA GLY A 41 7.56 7.19 -2.26
C GLY A 41 8.24 6.36 -3.36
N VAL A 42 7.58 5.29 -3.85
CA VAL A 42 8.06 4.51 -5.01
C VAL A 42 8.16 5.40 -6.25
N ASN A 43 7.12 6.20 -6.51
CA ASN A 43 7.10 7.12 -7.64
C ASN A 43 8.16 8.21 -7.51
N GLN A 44 8.37 8.75 -6.31
CA GLN A 44 9.41 9.73 -6.03
C GLN A 44 10.81 9.18 -6.33
N HIS A 45 11.18 8.01 -5.79
CA HIS A 45 12.51 7.44 -6.05
C HIS A 45 12.71 7.06 -7.51
N ARG A 46 11.66 6.61 -8.21
CA ARG A 46 11.70 6.40 -9.65
C ARG A 46 12.00 7.69 -10.41
N GLY A 47 11.38 8.80 -10.00
CA GLY A 47 11.61 10.14 -10.55
C GLY A 47 13.05 10.61 -10.33
N GLU A 48 13.58 10.48 -9.11
CA GLU A 48 14.95 10.85 -8.79
C GLU A 48 15.98 10.02 -9.57
N ILE A 49 15.76 8.72 -9.73
CA ILE A 49 16.62 7.88 -10.57
C ILE A 49 16.63 8.39 -12.02
N ALA A 50 15.48 8.75 -12.57
CA ALA A 50 15.39 9.27 -13.94
C ALA A 50 16.12 10.62 -14.07
N ARG A 51 15.93 11.53 -13.10
CA ARG A 51 16.61 12.83 -13.04
C ARG A 51 18.12 12.68 -12.97
N LEU A 52 18.63 11.85 -12.06
CA LEU A 52 20.06 11.63 -11.89
C LEU A 52 20.69 10.95 -13.11
N LYS A 53 19.99 10.02 -13.77
CA LYS A 53 20.46 9.43 -15.03
C LYS A 53 20.58 10.48 -16.13
N ALA A 54 19.59 11.35 -16.28
CA ALA A 54 19.65 12.44 -17.25
C ALA A 54 20.81 13.40 -16.95
N HIS A 55 21.06 13.68 -15.67
CA HIS A 55 22.19 14.50 -15.25
C HIS A 55 23.55 13.85 -15.57
N VAL A 56 23.71 12.54 -15.33
CA VAL A 56 24.92 11.80 -15.72
C VAL A 56 25.16 11.85 -17.23
N GLU A 57 24.11 11.68 -18.04
CA GLU A 57 24.23 11.78 -19.51
C GLU A 57 24.58 13.20 -19.97
N GLN A 58 24.06 14.23 -19.30
CA GLN A 58 24.45 15.62 -19.57
C GLN A 58 25.93 15.85 -19.27
N LEU A 59 26.42 15.42 -18.10
CA LEU A 59 27.84 15.57 -17.72
C LEU A 59 28.76 14.87 -18.73
N ARG A 60 28.36 13.68 -19.22
CA ARG A 60 29.09 12.95 -20.25
C ARG A 60 29.11 13.69 -21.59
N ALA A 61 27.98 14.26 -22.01
CA ALA A 61 27.90 15.02 -23.24
C ALA A 61 28.76 16.30 -23.19
N GLU A 62 28.73 17.02 -22.06
CA GLU A 62 29.56 18.20 -21.84
C GLU A 62 31.06 17.85 -21.87
N ARG A 63 31.45 16.75 -21.23
CA ARG A 63 32.84 16.25 -21.26
C ARG A 63 33.28 15.86 -22.66
N ALA A 64 32.45 15.13 -23.41
CA ALA A 64 32.77 14.73 -24.78
C ALA A 64 32.98 15.94 -25.69
N MET A 65 32.20 17.01 -25.51
CA MET A 65 32.40 18.28 -26.24
C MET A 65 33.70 18.97 -25.85
N GLN A 66 34.06 19.00 -24.55
CA GLN A 66 35.31 19.60 -24.08
C GLN A 66 36.55 18.81 -24.52
N GLY A 67 36.50 17.48 -24.46
CA GLY A 67 37.59 16.60 -24.90
C GLY A 67 37.92 16.73 -26.39
N LEU A 68 36.93 17.01 -27.24
CA LEU A 68 37.13 17.31 -28.66
C LEU A 68 37.85 18.65 -28.91
N VAL A 69 37.73 19.60 -27.99
CA VAL A 69 38.31 20.95 -28.11
C VAL A 69 39.70 21.03 -27.46
N GLU A 70 39.88 20.38 -26.30
CA GLU A 70 41.07 20.56 -25.45
C GLU A 70 42.00 19.34 -25.39
N GLY A 71 41.62 18.19 -25.97
CA GLY A 71 42.45 16.98 -25.93
C GLY A 71 42.68 16.42 -24.53
N GLN A 72 41.76 16.69 -23.59
CA GLN A 72 41.81 16.21 -22.21
C GLN A 72 41.26 14.79 -22.05
N ASP A 73 41.75 14.12 -21.00
CA ASP A 73 41.48 12.73 -20.64
C ASP A 73 39.98 12.50 -20.32
N ASP A 74 39.41 11.39 -20.80
CA ASP A 74 37.97 11.04 -20.69
C ASP A 74 37.61 10.48 -19.28
N ALA A 75 38.32 10.94 -18.26
CA ALA A 75 38.22 10.41 -16.91
C ALA A 75 36.89 10.81 -16.25
N GLU A 76 36.30 9.86 -15.52
CA GLU A 76 35.05 10.07 -14.80
C GLU A 76 35.22 11.13 -13.69
N THR A 77 34.44 12.22 -13.77
CA THR A 77 34.42 13.30 -12.78
C THR A 77 33.81 12.84 -11.45
N GLU A 78 34.26 13.42 -10.33
CA GLU A 78 33.69 13.16 -8.99
C GLU A 78 32.17 13.37 -8.94
N GLU A 79 31.65 14.36 -9.67
CA GLU A 79 30.21 14.63 -9.77
C GLU A 79 29.43 13.46 -10.40
N GLU A 80 30.01 12.79 -11.41
CA GLU A 80 29.40 11.62 -12.06
C GLU A 80 29.38 10.43 -11.09
N GLN A 81 30.47 10.21 -10.35
CA GLN A 81 30.56 9.16 -9.33
C GLN A 81 29.53 9.38 -8.22
N GLN A 82 29.37 10.62 -7.76
CA GLN A 82 28.41 10.98 -6.72
C GLN A 82 26.96 10.83 -7.19
N ALA A 83 26.66 11.19 -8.45
CA ALA A 83 25.36 10.98 -9.06
C ALA A 83 25.05 9.47 -9.20
N LYS A 84 26.03 8.65 -9.62
CA LYS A 84 25.88 7.18 -9.68
C LYS A 84 25.65 6.56 -8.30
N ALA A 85 26.40 6.98 -7.29
CA ALA A 85 26.19 6.52 -5.91
C ALA A 85 24.78 6.86 -5.41
N SER A 86 24.28 8.06 -5.72
CA SER A 86 22.93 8.49 -5.39
C SER A 86 21.85 7.68 -6.13
N ILE A 87 22.09 7.33 -7.40
CA ILE A 87 21.22 6.44 -8.18
C ILE A 87 21.09 5.08 -7.48
N ASP A 88 22.20 4.51 -7.02
CA ASP A 88 22.19 3.18 -6.39
C ASP A 88 21.51 3.20 -5.02
N GLN A 89 21.66 4.28 -4.24
CA GLN A 89 20.87 4.51 -3.03
C GLN A 89 19.36 4.56 -3.35
N HIS A 90 18.96 5.34 -4.35
CA HIS A 90 17.54 5.41 -4.74
C HIS A 90 17.01 4.09 -5.31
N LYS A 91 17.81 3.29 -6.01
CA LYS A 91 17.41 1.94 -6.45
C LYS A 91 17.15 1.02 -5.26
N ALA A 92 18.00 1.07 -4.23
CA ALA A 92 17.82 0.29 -3.02
C ALA A 92 16.51 0.68 -2.30
N LEU A 93 16.28 1.99 -2.12
CA LEU A 93 15.06 2.51 -1.50
C LEU A 93 13.80 2.21 -2.34
N TYR A 94 13.89 2.33 -3.67
CA TYR A 94 12.80 1.94 -4.57
C TYR A 94 12.45 0.46 -4.39
N LYS A 95 13.47 -0.42 -4.38
CA LYS A 95 13.26 -1.86 -4.21
C LYS A 95 12.62 -2.19 -2.87
N ASP A 96 13.08 -1.57 -1.80
CA ASP A 96 12.53 -1.75 -0.46
C ASP A 96 11.05 -1.31 -0.39
N LYS A 97 10.74 -0.07 -0.80
CA LYS A 97 9.36 0.43 -0.84
C LYS A 97 8.46 -0.39 -1.75
N PHE A 98 8.96 -0.85 -2.89
CA PHE A 98 8.19 -1.68 -3.81
C PHE A 98 7.89 -3.06 -3.21
N ASN A 99 8.82 -3.65 -2.46
CA ASN A 99 8.57 -4.87 -1.72
C ASN A 99 7.52 -4.64 -0.62
N ARG A 100 7.63 -3.54 0.14
CA ARG A 100 6.61 -3.18 1.14
C ARG A 100 5.23 -3.00 0.52
N LEU A 101 5.14 -2.42 -0.68
CA LEU A 101 3.87 -2.27 -1.41
C LEU A 101 3.25 -3.64 -1.78
N ARG A 102 4.09 -4.64 -2.12
CA ARG A 102 3.62 -6.01 -2.38
C ARG A 102 3.13 -6.70 -1.11
N GLU A 103 3.84 -6.52 0.01
CA GLU A 103 3.41 -7.05 1.30
C GLU A 103 2.07 -6.44 1.72
N LEU A 104 1.94 -5.11 1.64
CA LEU A 104 0.69 -4.41 1.94
C LEU A 104 -0.47 -4.91 1.09
N LYS A 105 -0.24 -5.18 -0.20
CA LYS A 105 -1.26 -5.80 -1.05
C LYS A 105 -1.73 -7.15 -0.48
N SER A 106 -0.80 -8.03 -0.10
CA SER A 106 -1.14 -9.33 0.47
C SER A 106 -1.87 -9.19 1.82
N GLU A 107 -1.41 -8.31 2.69
CA GLU A 107 -2.05 -8.04 3.99
C GLU A 107 -3.48 -7.50 3.81
N ILE A 108 -3.71 -6.62 2.83
CA ILE A 108 -5.04 -6.09 2.48
C ILE A 108 -5.96 -7.23 2.01
N GLU A 109 -5.49 -8.08 1.10
CA GLU A 109 -6.24 -9.24 0.60
C GLU A 109 -6.63 -10.19 1.74
N GLN A 110 -5.70 -10.46 2.67
CA GLN A 110 -5.96 -11.28 3.85
C GLN A 110 -7.05 -10.70 4.74
N ILE A 111 -7.00 -9.40 5.05
CA ILE A 111 -8.00 -8.74 5.90
C ILE A 111 -9.37 -8.71 5.21
N GLN A 112 -9.41 -8.45 3.90
CA GLN A 112 -10.65 -8.51 3.14
C GLN A 112 -11.29 -9.91 3.20
N ALA A 113 -10.49 -10.98 3.08
CA ALA A 113 -10.99 -12.34 3.22
C ALA A 113 -11.53 -12.62 4.63
N ILE A 114 -10.85 -12.14 5.68
CA ILE A 114 -11.32 -12.24 7.06
C ILE A 114 -12.65 -11.49 7.23
N MET A 115 -12.76 -10.28 6.70
CA MET A 115 -13.97 -9.47 6.80
C MET A 115 -15.15 -10.09 6.06
N GLU A 116 -14.95 -10.69 4.89
CA GLU A 116 -16.01 -11.39 4.17
C GLU A 116 -16.50 -12.61 4.96
N LYS A 117 -15.57 -13.37 5.58
CA LYS A 117 -15.92 -14.47 6.48
C LYS A 117 -16.72 -13.99 7.69
N GLN A 118 -16.31 -12.88 8.31
CA GLN A 118 -17.02 -12.27 9.43
C GLN A 118 -18.43 -11.79 9.02
N ARG A 119 -18.57 -11.20 7.82
CA ARG A 119 -19.86 -10.77 7.27
C ARG A 119 -20.80 -11.94 7.04
N SER A 120 -20.31 -13.02 6.44
CA SER A 120 -21.09 -14.25 6.24
C SER A 120 -21.51 -14.86 7.57
N GLN A 121 -20.61 -14.90 8.55
CA GLN A 121 -20.91 -15.42 9.88
C GLN A 121 -21.97 -14.58 10.60
N LEU A 122 -21.84 -13.25 10.57
CA LEU A 122 -22.82 -12.32 11.15
C LEU A 122 -24.24 -12.56 10.57
N GLN A 123 -24.34 -12.77 9.27
CA GLN A 123 -25.61 -13.06 8.60
C GLN A 123 -26.22 -14.39 9.07
N LYS A 124 -25.40 -15.44 9.17
CA LYS A 124 -25.83 -16.76 9.68
C LYS A 124 -26.30 -16.68 11.12
N ASP A 125 -25.53 -16.00 11.97
CA ASP A 125 -25.86 -15.83 13.38
C ASP A 125 -27.16 -15.03 13.54
N PHE A 126 -27.34 -13.97 12.73
CA PHE A 126 -28.57 -13.22 12.68
C PHE A 126 -29.76 -14.08 12.27
N GLU A 127 -29.64 -14.91 11.23
CA GLU A 127 -30.71 -15.79 10.78
C GLU A 127 -31.10 -16.82 11.85
N ALA A 128 -30.11 -17.42 12.52
CA ALA A 128 -30.34 -18.34 13.62
C ALA A 128 -31.08 -17.65 14.78
N TRP A 129 -30.59 -16.47 15.20
CA TRP A 129 -31.23 -15.69 16.26
C TRP A 129 -32.64 -15.23 15.88
N TYR A 130 -32.83 -14.73 14.65
CA TYR A 130 -34.13 -14.25 14.17
C TYR A 130 -35.17 -15.38 14.11
N ASN A 131 -34.77 -16.58 13.69
CA ASN A 131 -35.64 -17.76 13.68
C ASN A 131 -36.02 -18.22 15.10
N LEU A 132 -35.07 -18.17 16.05
CA LEU A 132 -35.36 -18.45 17.46
C LEU A 132 -36.37 -17.44 18.03
N MET A 133 -36.15 -16.15 17.81
CA MET A 133 -37.08 -15.10 18.23
C MET A 133 -38.45 -15.26 17.55
N ALA A 134 -38.51 -15.60 16.27
CA ALA A 134 -39.77 -15.83 15.59
C ALA A 134 -40.56 -17.01 16.20
N ARG A 135 -39.90 -18.07 16.66
CA ARG A 135 -40.54 -19.21 17.33
C ARG A 135 -40.95 -18.92 18.77
N GLN A 136 -40.21 -18.06 19.46
CA GLN A 136 -40.45 -17.71 20.87
C GLN A 136 -41.58 -16.69 21.04
N TYR A 137 -41.90 -15.94 19.98
CA TYR A 137 -42.95 -14.92 19.95
C TYR A 137 -44.05 -15.22 18.89
N ALA A 138 -44.13 -16.48 18.46
CA ALA A 138 -45.26 -17.04 17.70
C ALA A 138 -46.25 -17.68 18.67
#